data_AF-A0A542UWG3-F1
#
_entry.id   AF-A0A542UWG3-F1
#
_cell.length_a   1.000
_cell.length_b   1.000
_cell.length_c   1.000
_cell.angle_alpha   90.00
_cell.angle_beta   90.00
_cell.angle_gamma   90.00
#
_symmetry.space_group_name_H-M   'P 1'
#
loop_
_entity.id
_entity.type
_entity.pdbx_description
1 polymer ?
#
loop_
_entity_poly.entity_id
_entity_poly.type
_entity_poly.pdbx_seq_one_letter_code
_entity_poly.pdbx_strand_id
1 'polypeptide(L)'
;MTESRPSARPTDGPAHPGLPGDRPDAAGVADLPDTQPAPADPSDDADAPALAVAAVARRLGVAPATLRTWDRRYGLGPSAHSAGAHRRYSARDVERLLVMRRLTIEGVAPAEAARRALTADVSAASPAPSLPSPRPAGLPGGGGVDAVVDAALAGQHDRCAGLLAVAETDDVATWWTTLVEPVLAALALRTVVDRPGVDAGATVTAAALGALRARTVRPPRPGAPVVLVLTTPGEPRPLLAHALAAALAVAGVDARTVGGPVSSRHAGELVVMTRPGALVTVTSRDEPDLGVVAWLAREHPGLAQFVMVPDAAVERVPLDRTVHRSRSFRGLLHECVAAVVPSAHG
;
A
#
# COMPACT_ATOMS: atom_id res chain seq x y z
N MET A 1 28.47 -38.37 47.32
CA MET A 1 28.16 -39.40 46.31
C MET A 1 28.07 -38.70 44.96
N THR A 2 29.22 -38.41 44.32
CA THR A 2 29.92 -39.26 43.30
C THR A 2 29.08 -39.41 42.03
N GLU A 3 29.54 -39.17 40.80
CA GLU A 3 30.87 -39.08 40.18
C GLU A 3 30.63 -38.49 38.75
N SER A 4 31.36 -37.51 38.22
CA SER A 4 32.71 -37.54 37.60
C SER A 4 32.66 -37.27 36.08
N ARG A 5 33.32 -36.17 35.71
CA ARG A 5 34.03 -35.89 34.43
C ARG A 5 35.16 -36.92 34.22
N PRO A 6 35.86 -37.07 33.05
CA PRO A 6 36.58 -35.95 32.38
C PRO A 6 36.93 -36.07 30.86
N SER A 7 37.55 -35.00 30.33
CA SER A 7 38.69 -34.93 29.35
C SER A 7 38.55 -35.48 27.91
N ALA A 8 39.13 -34.93 26.83
CA ALA A 8 40.17 -33.90 26.63
C ALA A 8 40.17 -33.36 25.17
N ARG A 9 40.67 -32.14 24.98
CA ARG A 9 41.30 -31.58 23.75
C ARG A 9 42.81 -31.96 23.74
N PRO A 10 43.70 -31.52 22.81
CA PRO A 10 43.61 -31.06 21.40
C PRO A 10 44.71 -31.72 20.52
N THR A 11 44.80 -31.41 19.21
CA THR A 11 46.10 -31.35 18.49
C THR A 11 46.07 -30.34 17.34
N ASP A 12 47.27 -29.79 17.15
CA ASP A 12 47.75 -28.64 16.38
C ASP A 12 48.52 -29.15 15.13
N GLY A 13 48.77 -28.32 14.11
CA GLY A 13 49.75 -28.67 13.05
C GLY A 13 49.52 -28.13 11.62
N PRO A 14 50.37 -27.20 11.11
CA PRO A 14 50.24 -26.49 9.82
C PRO A 14 51.27 -26.92 8.72
N ALA A 15 51.43 -26.07 7.67
CA ALA A 15 52.53 -25.97 6.67
C ALA A 15 52.26 -26.64 5.28
N HIS A 16 52.65 -26.15 4.08
CA HIS A 16 53.33 -24.94 3.56
C HIS A 16 53.30 -25.00 1.98
N PRO A 17 53.93 -24.10 1.19
CA PRO A 17 53.48 -23.61 -0.12
C PRO A 17 54.39 -23.99 -1.32
N GLY A 18 54.08 -23.48 -2.53
CA GLY A 18 54.99 -23.54 -3.69
C GLY A 18 54.59 -22.62 -4.86
N LEU A 19 55.31 -21.51 -5.02
CA LEU A 19 55.62 -20.78 -6.28
C LEU A 19 57.05 -21.21 -6.72
N PRO A 20 57.69 -20.70 -7.80
CA PRO A 20 57.31 -19.80 -8.91
C PRO A 20 57.77 -20.30 -10.31
N GLY A 21 57.52 -19.53 -11.38
CA GLY A 21 58.19 -19.69 -12.68
C GLY A 21 58.02 -18.46 -13.58
N ASP A 22 59.14 -17.88 -13.98
CA ASP A 22 59.36 -16.53 -14.52
C ASP A 22 59.19 -16.43 -16.06
N ARG A 23 59.08 -15.19 -16.56
CA ARG A 23 59.08 -14.67 -17.95
C ARG A 23 60.47 -14.91 -18.65
N PRO A 24 60.78 -14.50 -19.92
CA PRO A 24 60.24 -13.45 -20.82
C PRO A 24 60.13 -13.90 -22.32
N ASP A 25 59.72 -13.13 -23.35
CA ASP A 25 60.32 -11.93 -23.95
C ASP A 25 59.39 -11.28 -25.01
N ALA A 26 59.68 -10.01 -25.32
CA ALA A 26 58.96 -9.13 -26.24
C ALA A 26 59.66 -8.98 -27.61
N ALA A 27 58.87 -8.74 -28.67
CA ALA A 27 59.07 -7.69 -29.70
C ALA A 27 58.09 -7.90 -30.87
N GLY A 28 57.51 -6.80 -31.37
CA GLY A 28 56.31 -6.77 -32.19
C GLY A 28 56.51 -6.66 -33.70
N VAL A 29 55.39 -6.56 -34.41
CA VAL A 29 55.27 -5.96 -35.75
C VAL A 29 53.84 -5.40 -35.87
N ALA A 30 53.73 -4.14 -36.32
CA ALA A 30 52.48 -3.50 -36.71
C ALA A 30 52.21 -3.74 -38.20
N ASP A 31 50.99 -4.12 -38.56
CA ASP A 31 50.28 -3.61 -39.76
C ASP A 31 48.78 -3.95 -39.69
N LEU A 32 47.92 -3.03 -40.16
CA LEU A 32 46.45 -3.12 -40.29
C LEU A 32 46.12 -2.98 -41.80
N PRO A 33 44.89 -3.24 -42.28
CA PRO A 33 43.83 -4.14 -41.83
C PRO A 33 43.39 -5.10 -42.96
N ASP A 34 42.82 -6.25 -42.62
CA ASP A 34 41.97 -6.98 -43.57
C ASP A 34 40.63 -7.33 -42.91
N THR A 35 39.57 -7.03 -43.65
CA THR A 35 38.18 -7.02 -43.20
C THR A 35 37.68 -8.45 -43.01
N GLN A 36 37.31 -8.81 -41.78
CA GLN A 36 36.62 -10.07 -41.50
C GLN A 36 35.28 -9.79 -40.80
N PRO A 37 34.15 -10.32 -41.30
CA PRO A 37 32.83 -10.02 -40.77
C PRO A 37 32.69 -10.61 -39.36
N ALA A 38 32.23 -9.78 -38.43
CA ALA A 38 31.94 -10.18 -37.07
C ALA A 38 30.93 -11.35 -37.04
N PRO A 39 31.11 -12.35 -36.17
CA PRO A 39 30.04 -13.29 -35.86
C PRO A 39 28.88 -12.49 -35.26
N ALA A 40 27.68 -12.64 -35.84
CA ALA A 40 26.46 -12.11 -35.29
C ALA A 40 26.32 -12.59 -33.85
N ASP A 41 26.27 -11.65 -32.90
CA ASP A 41 25.91 -11.93 -31.51
C ASP A 41 24.60 -12.73 -31.48
N PRO A 42 24.55 -13.87 -30.77
CA PRO A 42 23.29 -14.50 -30.48
C PRO A 42 22.48 -13.55 -29.61
N SER A 43 21.31 -13.17 -30.12
CA SER A 43 20.25 -12.46 -29.42
C SER A 43 20.12 -12.92 -27.96
N ASP A 44 20.55 -12.06 -27.05
CA ASP A 44 20.50 -12.22 -25.59
C ASP A 44 19.09 -11.88 -25.06
N ASP A 45 18.11 -12.65 -25.55
CA ASP A 45 16.68 -12.46 -25.25
C ASP A 45 16.03 -13.81 -24.87
N ALA A 46 16.72 -14.62 -24.06
CA ALA A 46 16.13 -15.83 -23.47
C ALA A 46 17.00 -16.45 -22.36
N ASP A 47 16.83 -16.04 -21.10
CA ASP A 47 16.88 -17.02 -20.00
C ASP A 47 16.21 -16.53 -18.71
N ALA A 48 14.87 -16.57 -18.69
CA ALA A 48 14.16 -16.83 -17.45
C ALA A 48 14.04 -18.36 -17.30
N PRO A 49 14.46 -18.98 -16.18
CA PRO A 49 14.59 -20.42 -16.07
C PRO A 49 13.27 -21.13 -16.36
N ALA A 50 13.26 -21.96 -17.39
CA ALA A 50 12.07 -22.67 -17.84
C ALA A 50 11.57 -23.64 -16.74
N LEU A 51 10.32 -23.46 -16.31
CA LEU A 51 9.75 -24.09 -15.11
C LEU A 51 9.21 -25.49 -15.40
N ALA A 52 9.50 -26.45 -14.51
CA ALA A 52 8.93 -27.80 -14.59
C ALA A 52 7.41 -27.80 -14.34
N VAL A 53 6.69 -28.74 -14.95
CA VAL A 53 5.22 -28.90 -14.86
C VAL A 53 4.70 -28.83 -13.40
N ALA A 54 5.41 -29.46 -12.46
CA ALA A 54 5.01 -29.47 -11.05
C ALA A 54 5.15 -28.08 -10.38
N ALA A 55 6.16 -27.29 -10.77
CA ALA A 55 6.33 -25.92 -10.28
C ALA A 55 5.25 -25.00 -10.85
N VAL A 56 4.91 -25.17 -12.13
CA VAL A 56 3.83 -24.43 -12.81
C VAL A 56 2.47 -24.78 -12.21
N ALA A 57 2.17 -26.06 -11.99
CA ALA A 57 0.94 -26.53 -11.35
C ALA A 57 0.74 -25.92 -9.95
N ARG A 58 1.79 -25.89 -9.12
CA ARG A 58 1.75 -25.24 -7.81
C ARG A 58 1.54 -23.73 -7.92
N ARG A 59 2.24 -23.07 -8.84
CA ARG A 59 2.13 -21.61 -9.06
C ARG A 59 0.74 -21.20 -9.56
N LEU A 60 0.11 -22.04 -10.36
CA LEU A 60 -1.25 -21.83 -10.86
C LEU A 60 -2.33 -22.41 -9.92
N GLY A 61 -1.97 -23.11 -8.84
CA GLY A 61 -2.95 -23.74 -7.95
C GLY A 61 -3.89 -24.71 -8.66
N VAL A 62 -3.41 -25.42 -9.68
CA VAL A 62 -4.17 -26.42 -10.44
C VAL A 62 -3.46 -27.77 -10.41
N ALA A 63 -4.20 -28.87 -10.51
CA ALA A 63 -3.58 -30.20 -10.56
C ALA A 63 -2.72 -30.37 -11.83
N PRO A 64 -1.57 -31.07 -11.78
CA PRO A 64 -0.77 -31.36 -12.98
C PRO A 64 -1.53 -32.10 -14.09
N ALA A 65 -2.61 -32.82 -13.74
CA ALA A 65 -3.51 -33.44 -14.72
C ALA A 65 -4.32 -32.41 -15.52
N THR A 66 -4.67 -31.27 -14.93
CA THR A 66 -5.39 -30.16 -15.58
C THR A 66 -4.50 -29.48 -16.63
N LEU A 67 -3.24 -29.21 -16.29
CA LEU A 67 -2.27 -28.66 -17.26
C LEU A 67 -2.04 -29.60 -18.46
N ARG A 68 -1.94 -30.91 -18.22
CA ARG A 68 -1.85 -31.92 -19.29
C ARG A 68 -3.10 -31.94 -20.18
N THR A 69 -4.27 -31.65 -19.60
CA THR A 69 -5.53 -31.57 -20.34
C THR A 69 -5.58 -30.31 -21.21
N TRP A 70 -5.12 -29.17 -20.70
CA TRP A 70 -5.07 -27.91 -21.48
C TRP A 70 -4.03 -27.93 -22.59
N ASP A 71 -2.86 -28.53 -22.34
CA ASP A 71 -1.83 -28.82 -23.34
C ASP A 71 -2.40 -29.66 -24.49
N ARG A 72 -2.98 -30.83 -24.19
CA ARG A 72 -3.52 -31.75 -25.21
C ARG A 72 -4.76 -31.23 -25.93
N ARG A 73 -5.66 -30.53 -25.23
CA ARG A 73 -6.98 -30.15 -25.76
C ARG A 73 -7.01 -28.77 -26.41
N TYR A 74 -6.15 -27.85 -25.95
CA TYR A 74 -6.19 -26.45 -26.37
C TYR A 74 -4.83 -25.91 -26.81
N GLY A 75 -3.78 -26.72 -26.86
CA GLY A 75 -2.45 -26.29 -27.32
C GLY A 75 -1.72 -25.35 -26.36
N LEU A 76 -2.17 -25.27 -25.09
CA LEU A 76 -1.51 -24.47 -24.03
C LEU A 76 -0.35 -25.25 -23.38
N GLY A 77 0.50 -25.82 -24.23
CA GLY A 77 1.67 -26.60 -23.86
C GLY A 77 2.94 -25.76 -23.73
N PRO A 78 4.02 -26.36 -23.23
CA PRO A 78 5.33 -25.70 -23.18
C PRO A 78 5.87 -25.42 -24.58
N SER A 79 6.37 -24.19 -24.80
CA SER A 79 6.91 -23.77 -26.11
C SER A 79 8.29 -24.38 -26.42
N ALA A 80 9.06 -24.83 -25.41
CA ALA A 80 10.38 -25.44 -25.60
C ALA A 80 10.32 -26.97 -25.50
N HIS A 81 10.64 -27.66 -26.60
CA HIS A 81 10.81 -29.11 -26.65
C HIS A 81 12.30 -29.44 -26.86
N SER A 82 13.04 -29.72 -25.79
CA SER A 82 14.36 -30.35 -25.93
C SER A 82 14.18 -31.86 -26.02
N ALA A 83 14.55 -32.44 -27.17
CA ALA A 83 14.50 -33.88 -27.42
C ALA A 83 15.23 -34.62 -26.28
N GLY A 84 14.49 -35.41 -25.49
CA GLY A 84 15.05 -36.25 -24.42
C GLY A 84 15.00 -35.69 -22.99
N ALA A 85 14.50 -34.47 -22.74
CA ALA A 85 14.44 -33.90 -21.39
C ALA A 85 13.04 -33.39 -20.98
N HIS A 86 12.77 -33.42 -19.67
CA HIS A 86 11.51 -33.07 -19.01
C HIS A 86 10.85 -31.78 -19.54
N ARG A 87 9.53 -31.79 -19.78
CA ARG A 87 8.71 -30.65 -20.25
C ARG A 87 8.95 -29.39 -19.40
N ARG A 88 9.42 -28.29 -20.02
CA ARG A 88 9.67 -26.99 -19.35
C ARG A 88 8.83 -25.86 -19.96
N TYR A 89 8.14 -25.10 -19.12
CA TYR A 89 7.35 -23.94 -19.54
C TYR A 89 8.18 -22.66 -19.49
N SER A 90 8.13 -21.86 -20.56
CA SER A 90 8.70 -20.52 -20.57
C SER A 90 7.85 -19.54 -19.74
N ALA A 91 8.39 -18.36 -19.43
CA ALA A 91 7.63 -17.30 -18.75
C ALA A 91 6.35 -16.94 -19.52
N ARG A 92 6.44 -16.87 -20.85
CA ARG A 92 5.31 -16.61 -21.76
C ARG A 92 4.24 -17.70 -21.70
N ASP A 93 4.64 -18.96 -21.60
CA ASP A 93 3.68 -20.06 -21.44
C ASP A 93 2.95 -19.97 -20.09
N VAL A 94 3.65 -19.55 -19.03
CA VAL A 94 3.04 -19.35 -17.72
C VAL A 94 2.04 -18.19 -17.74
N GLU A 95 2.32 -17.10 -18.44
CA GLU A 95 1.38 -15.98 -18.61
C GLU A 95 0.10 -16.40 -19.34
N ARG A 96 0.23 -17.14 -20.44
CA ARG A 96 -0.93 -17.70 -21.17
C ARG A 96 -1.75 -18.63 -20.27
N LEU A 97 -1.10 -19.46 -19.45
CA LEU A 97 -1.77 -20.33 -18.48
C LEU A 97 -2.50 -19.54 -17.37
N LEU A 98 -1.96 -18.39 -16.94
CA LEU A 98 -2.61 -17.52 -15.97
C LEU A 98 -3.86 -16.86 -16.55
N VAL A 99 -3.82 -16.42 -17.81
CA VAL A 99 -4.99 -15.89 -18.53
C VAL A 99 -6.07 -16.97 -18.69
N MET A 100 -5.69 -18.17 -19.11
CA MET A 100 -6.59 -19.32 -19.22
C MET A 100 -7.27 -19.64 -17.88
N ARG A 101 -6.50 -19.67 -16.79
CA ARG A 101 -7.04 -19.95 -15.45
C ARG A 101 -8.03 -18.88 -15.01
N ARG A 102 -7.70 -17.60 -15.18
CA ARG A 102 -8.56 -16.49 -14.79
C ARG A 102 -9.91 -16.56 -15.50
N LEU A 103 -9.90 -16.70 -16.83
CA LEU A 103 -11.13 -16.77 -17.63
C LEU A 103 -11.98 -17.99 -17.26
N THR A 104 -11.36 -19.12 -16.93
CA THR A 104 -12.09 -20.32 -16.49
C THR A 104 -12.79 -20.11 -15.13
N ILE A 105 -12.17 -19.38 -14.21
CA ILE A 105 -12.77 -19.05 -12.89
C ILE A 105 -13.92 -18.05 -13.04
N GLU A 106 -13.80 -17.12 -13.99
CA GLU A 106 -14.84 -16.15 -14.35
C GLU A 106 -16.03 -16.77 -15.09
N GLY A 107 -16.07 -18.11 -15.22
CA GLY A 107 -17.17 -18.83 -15.85
C GLY A 107 -17.13 -18.83 -17.39
N VAL A 108 -16.06 -18.34 -18.01
CA VAL A 108 -15.88 -18.42 -19.46
C VAL A 108 -15.65 -19.88 -19.84
N ALA A 109 -16.34 -20.33 -20.90
CA ALA A 109 -16.19 -21.68 -21.41
C ALA A 109 -14.70 -21.98 -21.72
N PRO A 110 -14.14 -23.12 -21.28
CA PRO A 110 -12.70 -23.40 -21.37
C PRO A 110 -12.09 -23.26 -22.79
N ALA A 111 -12.86 -23.57 -23.84
CA ALA A 111 -12.39 -23.39 -25.21
C ALA A 111 -12.22 -21.91 -25.60
N GLU A 112 -13.11 -21.03 -25.12
CA GLU A 112 -13.03 -19.59 -25.37
C GLU A 112 -11.96 -18.93 -24.52
N ALA A 113 -11.81 -19.37 -23.27
CA ALA A 113 -10.73 -18.97 -22.39
C ALA A 113 -9.35 -19.28 -23.02
N ALA A 114 -9.21 -20.46 -23.62
CA ALA A 114 -7.95 -20.86 -24.26
C ALA A 114 -7.64 -20.06 -25.53
N ARG A 115 -8.65 -19.77 -26.35
CA ARG A 115 -8.48 -18.90 -27.53
C ARG A 115 -7.95 -17.53 -27.14
N ARG A 116 -8.57 -16.90 -26.14
CA ARG A 116 -8.17 -15.58 -25.63
C ARG A 116 -6.78 -15.59 -25.02
N ALA A 117 -6.41 -16.66 -24.33
CA ALA A 117 -5.08 -16.84 -23.77
C ALA A 117 -3.98 -16.95 -24.85
N LEU A 118 -4.27 -17.59 -25.98
CA LEU A 118 -3.31 -17.75 -27.09
C LEU A 118 -3.15 -16.46 -27.92
N THR A 119 -4.18 -15.62 -28.01
CA THR A 119 -4.16 -14.37 -28.80
C THR A 119 -3.64 -13.15 -28.04
N ALA A 120 -3.40 -13.24 -26.74
CA ALA A 120 -2.98 -12.12 -25.88
C ALA A 120 -1.56 -11.59 -26.15
N ASP A 121 -0.96 -11.95 -27.28
CA ASP A 121 0.49 -11.89 -27.53
C ASP A 121 0.94 -10.82 -28.54
N VAL A 122 0.24 -9.67 -28.58
CA VAL A 122 0.68 -8.52 -29.39
C VAL A 122 1.43 -7.50 -28.52
N SER A 123 2.76 -7.54 -28.73
CA SER A 123 3.78 -6.49 -28.59
C SER A 123 4.37 -6.17 -27.21
N ALA A 124 5.65 -6.52 -27.13
CA ALA A 124 6.63 -6.24 -26.08
C ALA A 124 6.79 -4.75 -25.77
N ALA A 125 6.84 -4.43 -24.48
CA ALA A 125 7.41 -3.20 -23.97
C ALA A 125 8.88 -3.44 -23.67
N SER A 126 9.77 -2.81 -24.45
CA SER A 126 11.17 -2.58 -24.08
C SER A 126 11.36 -1.06 -23.85
N PRO A 127 12.20 -0.64 -22.90
CA PRO A 127 12.16 0.70 -22.34
C PRO A 127 12.93 1.69 -23.23
N ALA A 128 12.31 2.81 -23.59
CA ALA A 128 12.98 3.95 -24.20
C ALA A 128 12.48 5.26 -23.55
N PRO A 129 13.34 6.29 -23.46
CA PRO A 129 13.17 7.41 -22.54
C PRO A 129 12.04 8.36 -22.97
N SER A 130 11.31 8.83 -21.96
CA SER A 130 10.17 9.71 -22.06
C SER A 130 10.49 11.05 -22.73
N LEU A 131 9.77 11.37 -23.81
CA LEU A 131 9.44 12.75 -24.17
C LEU A 131 7.94 12.98 -23.92
N PRO A 132 7.55 14.13 -23.36
CA PRO A 132 6.18 14.39 -22.97
C PRO A 132 5.29 14.62 -24.19
N SER A 133 4.26 13.78 -24.36
CA SER A 133 3.15 14.07 -25.26
C SER A 133 2.17 15.04 -24.59
N PRO A 134 1.65 16.07 -25.27
CA PRO A 134 0.70 17.01 -24.69
C PRO A 134 -0.67 16.33 -24.52
N ARG A 135 -1.18 16.29 -23.28
CA ARG A 135 -2.57 15.88 -23.01
C ARG A 135 -3.52 17.03 -23.37
N PRO A 136 -4.74 16.76 -23.89
CA PRO A 136 -5.77 17.78 -24.00
C PRO A 136 -6.15 18.25 -22.60
N ALA A 137 -6.16 19.57 -22.40
CA ALA A 137 -6.61 20.21 -21.18
C ALA A 137 -8.13 20.03 -21.03
N GLY A 138 -8.56 19.46 -19.89
CA GLY A 138 -9.98 19.44 -19.51
C GLY A 138 -10.41 18.22 -18.72
N LEU A 139 -9.89 18.05 -17.50
CA LEU A 139 -10.51 17.34 -16.35
C LEU A 139 -9.57 17.57 -15.13
N PRO A 140 -10.05 18.10 -13.99
CA PRO A 140 -9.23 18.21 -12.79
C PRO A 140 -9.13 16.84 -12.11
N GLY A 141 -7.92 16.34 -11.86
CA GLY A 141 -7.67 15.09 -11.09
C GLY A 141 -7.75 13.81 -11.93
N GLY A 142 -6.69 13.51 -12.69
CA GLY A 142 -6.62 12.40 -13.66
C GLY A 142 -6.45 10.99 -13.09
N GLY A 143 -7.11 10.65 -11.99
CA GLY A 143 -7.26 9.27 -11.54
C GLY A 143 -8.42 9.14 -10.57
N GLY A 144 -9.57 8.71 -11.08
CA GLY A 144 -10.73 8.41 -10.25
C GLY A 144 -10.46 7.26 -9.27
N VAL A 145 -11.45 6.96 -8.44
CA VAL A 145 -11.43 5.88 -7.43
C VAL A 145 -10.85 4.58 -7.99
N ASP A 146 -11.29 4.16 -9.18
CA ASP A 146 -10.82 2.92 -9.83
C ASP A 146 -9.32 2.91 -10.10
N ALA A 147 -8.75 4.04 -10.54
CA ALA A 147 -7.31 4.13 -10.84
C ALA A 147 -6.45 3.97 -9.58
N VAL A 148 -6.92 4.50 -8.44
CA VAL A 148 -6.24 4.34 -7.15
C VAL A 148 -6.37 2.90 -6.67
N VAL A 149 -7.55 2.31 -6.77
CA VAL A 149 -7.80 0.90 -6.41
C VAL A 149 -6.91 -0.03 -7.24
N ASP A 150 -6.85 0.15 -8.55
CA ASP A 150 -6.01 -0.66 -9.44
C ASP A 150 -4.52 -0.51 -9.11
N ALA A 151 -4.05 0.72 -8.85
CA ALA A 151 -2.67 0.97 -8.45
C ALA A 151 -2.33 0.29 -7.11
N ALA A 152 -3.24 0.36 -6.12
CA ALA A 152 -3.07 -0.24 -4.80
C ALA A 152 -3.04 -1.78 -4.88
N LEU A 153 -3.97 -2.39 -5.62
CA LEU A 153 -4.01 -3.84 -5.85
C LEU A 153 -2.79 -4.35 -6.60
N ALA A 154 -2.22 -3.52 -7.48
CA ALA A 154 -0.98 -3.84 -8.19
C ALA A 154 0.29 -3.61 -7.34
N GLY A 155 0.19 -3.05 -6.13
CA GLY A 155 1.33 -2.70 -5.28
C GLY A 155 2.17 -1.54 -5.81
N GLN A 156 1.59 -0.67 -6.64
CA GLN A 156 2.26 0.47 -7.27
C GLN A 156 2.26 1.69 -6.34
N HIS A 157 3.13 1.66 -5.32
CA HIS A 157 3.19 2.66 -4.25
C HIS A 157 3.35 4.10 -4.77
N ASP A 158 4.32 4.37 -5.65
CA ASP A 158 4.57 5.72 -6.18
C ASP A 158 3.41 6.24 -7.02
N ARG A 159 2.78 5.35 -7.81
CA ARG A 159 1.59 5.71 -8.58
C ARG A 159 0.43 6.04 -7.64
N CYS A 160 0.19 5.22 -6.61
CA CYS A 160 -0.83 5.48 -5.61
C CYS A 160 -0.60 6.83 -4.91
N ALA A 161 0.65 7.14 -4.54
CA ALA A 161 1.03 8.42 -3.95
C ALA A 161 0.77 9.60 -4.89
N GLY A 162 1.12 9.47 -6.17
CA GLY A 162 0.86 10.49 -7.18
C GLY A 162 -0.63 10.73 -7.44
N LEU A 163 -1.44 9.67 -7.42
CA LEU A 163 -2.90 9.77 -7.61
C LEU A 163 -3.62 10.36 -6.38
N LEU A 164 -3.10 10.15 -5.18
CA LEU A 164 -3.67 10.67 -3.93
C LEU A 164 -3.06 12.01 -3.49
N ALA A 165 -2.18 12.61 -4.30
CA ALA A 165 -1.58 13.90 -4.00
C ALA A 165 -2.68 14.99 -3.88
N VAL A 166 -2.54 15.86 -2.88
CA VAL A 166 -3.46 16.95 -2.59
C VAL A 166 -2.75 18.27 -2.91
N ALA A 167 -3.28 19.03 -3.87
CA ALA A 167 -2.73 20.34 -4.20
C ALA A 167 -3.07 21.38 -3.11
N GLU A 168 -2.36 22.52 -3.12
CA GLU A 168 -2.60 23.61 -2.17
C GLU A 168 -4.00 24.24 -2.35
N THR A 169 -4.57 24.16 -3.56
CA THR A 169 -5.92 24.66 -3.88
C THR A 169 -7.03 23.67 -3.50
N ASP A 170 -6.71 22.41 -3.24
CA ASP A 170 -7.71 21.39 -3.01
C ASP A 170 -8.27 21.48 -1.58
N ASP A 171 -9.59 21.27 -1.48
CA ASP A 171 -10.29 21.09 -0.21
C ASP A 171 -10.07 19.66 0.30
N VAL A 172 -9.38 19.54 1.44
CA VAL A 172 -9.07 18.24 2.09
C VAL A 172 -10.35 17.48 2.41
N ALA A 173 -11.43 18.16 2.79
CA ALA A 173 -12.69 17.51 3.11
C ALA A 173 -13.35 16.90 1.86
N THR A 174 -13.32 17.61 0.74
CA THR A 174 -13.78 17.09 -0.56
C THR A 174 -12.90 15.94 -1.03
N TRP A 175 -11.57 16.09 -0.98
CA TRP A 175 -10.64 15.01 -1.33
C TRP A 175 -10.88 13.74 -0.50
N TRP A 176 -11.07 13.88 0.81
CA TRP A 176 -11.35 12.74 1.69
C TRP A 176 -12.66 12.03 1.29
N THR A 177 -13.75 12.79 1.23
CA THR A 177 -15.12 12.25 1.04
C THR A 177 -15.40 11.74 -0.37
N THR A 178 -14.72 12.29 -1.38
CA THR A 178 -14.99 11.95 -2.80
C THR A 178 -13.96 11.01 -3.41
N LEU A 179 -12.78 10.85 -2.80
CA LEU A 179 -11.72 9.99 -3.32
C LEU A 179 -11.26 8.94 -2.30
N VAL A 180 -10.71 9.35 -1.16
CA VAL A 180 -10.04 8.41 -0.23
C VAL A 180 -11.02 7.46 0.43
N GLU A 181 -12.11 7.99 0.99
CA GLU A 181 -13.13 7.18 1.66
C GLU A 181 -13.79 6.18 0.70
N PRO A 182 -14.21 6.57 -0.52
CA PRO A 182 -14.67 5.63 -1.54
C PRO A 182 -13.63 4.56 -1.93
N VAL A 183 -12.35 4.92 -2.05
CA VAL A 183 -11.26 3.96 -2.33
C VAL A 183 -11.15 2.92 -1.21
N LEU A 184 -11.15 3.35 0.04
CA LEU A 184 -11.08 2.43 1.19
C LEU A 184 -12.31 1.51 1.24
N ALA A 185 -13.50 2.05 1.00
CA ALA A 185 -14.73 1.26 0.94
C ALA A 185 -14.68 0.23 -0.21
N ALA A 186 -14.21 0.64 -1.39
CA ALA A 186 -14.05 -0.24 -2.54
C ALA A 186 -13.02 -1.36 -2.30
N LEU A 187 -11.95 -1.10 -1.55
CA LEU A 187 -10.98 -2.11 -1.15
C LEU A 187 -11.55 -3.06 -0.09
N ALA A 188 -12.29 -2.54 0.91
CA ALA A 188 -12.89 -3.33 1.97
C ALA A 188 -13.90 -4.38 1.46
N LEU A 189 -14.57 -4.10 0.34
CA LEU A 189 -15.51 -5.03 -0.31
C LEU A 189 -14.82 -6.13 -1.12
N ARG A 190 -13.50 -6.08 -1.32
CA ARG A 190 -12.76 -7.02 -2.17
C ARG A 190 -12.11 -8.09 -1.33
N THR A 191 -12.29 -9.35 -1.75
CA THR A 191 -11.49 -10.47 -1.26
C THR A 191 -10.34 -10.68 -2.23
N VAL A 192 -9.11 -10.47 -1.76
CA VAL A 192 -7.89 -10.59 -2.57
C VAL A 192 -6.91 -11.49 -1.84
N VAL A 193 -6.14 -12.28 -2.61
CA VAL A 193 -5.01 -13.03 -2.07
C VAL A 193 -3.76 -12.18 -2.26
N ASP A 194 -3.34 -11.52 -1.20
CA ASP A 194 -2.16 -10.68 -1.23
C ASP A 194 -0.87 -11.50 -1.26
N ARG A 195 0.16 -10.94 -1.91
CA ARG A 195 1.53 -11.45 -1.80
C ARG A 195 2.13 -10.99 -0.47
N PRO A 196 3.03 -11.75 0.16
CA PRO A 196 3.73 -11.28 1.35
C PRO A 196 4.34 -9.89 1.13
N GLY A 197 4.02 -8.93 2.01
CA GLY A 197 4.50 -7.55 1.95
C GLY A 197 3.71 -6.62 1.03
N VAL A 198 2.66 -7.09 0.37
CA VAL A 198 1.73 -6.26 -0.39
C VAL A 198 0.41 -6.20 0.38
N ASP A 199 -0.08 -5.00 0.66
CA ASP A 199 -1.39 -4.80 1.28
C ASP A 199 -1.98 -3.52 0.69
N ALA A 200 -3.05 -3.66 -0.09
CA ALA A 200 -3.64 -2.53 -0.81
C ALA A 200 -4.17 -1.44 0.15
N GLY A 201 -4.72 -1.83 1.30
CA GLY A 201 -5.21 -0.91 2.32
C GLY A 201 -4.08 -0.11 2.97
N ALA A 202 -2.96 -0.77 3.27
CA ALA A 202 -1.75 -0.16 3.81
C ALA A 202 -1.09 0.76 2.78
N THR A 203 -1.05 0.37 1.49
CA THR A 203 -0.53 1.22 0.41
C THR A 203 -1.34 2.52 0.29
N VAL A 204 -2.67 2.43 0.27
CA VAL A 204 -3.55 3.62 0.23
C VAL A 204 -3.38 4.46 1.50
N THR A 205 -3.33 3.83 2.67
CA THR A 205 -3.14 4.52 3.95
C THR A 205 -1.82 5.28 3.98
N ALA A 206 -0.71 4.66 3.57
CA ALA A 206 0.59 5.29 3.52
C ALA A 206 0.63 6.47 2.54
N ALA A 207 0.05 6.29 1.34
CA ALA A 207 -0.04 7.34 0.34
C ALA A 207 -0.88 8.53 0.82
N ALA A 208 -2.05 8.28 1.41
CA ALA A 208 -2.92 9.31 1.98
C ALA A 208 -2.24 10.06 3.14
N LEU A 209 -1.58 9.36 4.07
CA LEU A 209 -0.79 10.01 5.14
C LEU A 209 0.35 10.87 4.58
N GLY A 210 0.98 10.42 3.49
CA GLY A 210 1.99 11.20 2.76
C GLY A 210 1.42 12.50 2.20
N ALA A 211 0.28 12.44 1.53
CA ALA A 211 -0.41 13.59 0.96
C ALA A 211 -0.85 14.59 2.04
N LEU A 212 -1.41 14.09 3.15
CA LEU A 212 -1.81 14.91 4.29
C LEU A 212 -0.61 15.63 4.93
N ARG A 213 0.51 14.91 5.14
CA ARG A 213 1.74 15.50 5.69
C ARG A 213 2.30 16.61 4.81
N ALA A 214 2.30 16.41 3.49
CA ALA A 214 2.72 17.43 2.54
C ALA A 214 1.81 18.67 2.63
N ARG A 215 0.50 18.46 2.79
CA ARG A 215 -0.50 19.52 2.91
C ARG A 215 -0.40 20.31 4.22
N THR A 216 0.03 19.69 5.31
CA THR A 216 0.12 20.29 6.65
C THR A 216 1.57 20.59 7.07
N VAL A 217 2.48 20.78 6.11
CA VAL A 217 3.90 21.05 6.41
C VAL A 217 4.10 22.38 7.14
N ARG A 218 3.20 23.34 6.93
CA ARG A 218 3.27 24.65 7.60
C ARG A 218 2.68 24.52 9.02
N PRO A 219 3.42 24.94 10.05
CA PRO A 219 2.90 24.89 11.41
C PRO A 219 1.71 25.84 11.58
N PRO A 220 0.79 25.54 12.51
CA PRO A 220 -0.30 26.45 12.85
C PRO A 220 0.24 27.79 13.34
N ARG A 221 -0.55 28.86 13.14
CA ARG A 221 -0.18 30.21 13.57
C ARG A 221 -0.08 30.24 15.10
N PRO A 222 0.85 31.04 15.68
CA PRO A 222 0.86 31.27 17.12
C PRO A 222 -0.51 31.76 17.61
N GLY A 223 -1.04 31.12 18.66
CA GLY A 223 -2.36 31.45 19.21
C GLY A 223 -3.55 30.86 18.47
N ALA A 224 -3.34 29.99 17.46
CA ALA A 224 -4.42 29.21 16.87
C ALA A 224 -5.14 28.37 17.94
N PRO A 225 -6.48 28.24 17.86
CA PRO A 225 -7.21 27.40 18.80
C PRO A 225 -6.75 25.94 18.68
N VAL A 226 -6.56 25.28 19.81
CA VAL A 226 -6.13 23.88 19.84
C VAL A 226 -7.34 22.97 19.81
N VAL A 227 -7.32 21.95 18.94
CA VAL A 227 -8.30 20.86 18.92
C VAL A 227 -7.57 19.53 19.03
N LEU A 228 -7.95 18.69 19.98
CA LEU A 228 -7.39 17.34 20.06
C LEU A 228 -8.33 16.34 19.38
N VAL A 229 -7.76 15.48 18.53
CA VAL A 229 -8.48 14.38 17.87
C VAL A 229 -8.06 13.08 18.54
N LEU A 230 -8.98 12.48 19.29
CA LEU A 230 -8.83 11.24 20.02
C LEU A 230 -9.38 10.06 19.23
N THR A 231 -8.83 8.90 19.55
CA THR A 231 -9.21 7.60 19.01
C THR A 231 -9.62 6.70 20.17
N THR A 232 -10.53 5.75 19.93
CA THR A 232 -11.00 4.89 21.03
C THR A 232 -9.91 3.95 21.53
N PRO A 233 -9.87 3.61 22.83
CA PRO A 233 -8.87 2.71 23.37
C PRO A 233 -8.82 1.36 22.61
N GLY A 234 -7.62 0.93 22.27
CA GLY A 234 -7.40 -0.34 21.55
C GLY A 234 -7.74 -0.31 20.06
N GLU A 235 -8.18 0.82 19.51
CA GLU A 235 -8.33 0.99 18.07
C GLU A 235 -6.98 1.41 17.44
N PRO A 236 -6.58 0.80 16.31
CA PRO A 236 -5.49 1.35 15.50
C PRO A 236 -5.85 2.77 15.09
N ARG A 237 -4.90 3.70 15.09
CA ARG A 237 -5.16 5.10 14.69
C ARG A 237 -5.80 5.15 13.29
N PRO A 238 -7.10 5.50 13.18
CA PRO A 238 -7.78 5.45 11.91
C PRO A 238 -7.29 6.61 11.04
N LEU A 239 -7.14 6.36 9.75
CA LEU A 239 -6.73 7.38 8.78
C LEU A 239 -7.64 8.61 8.82
N LEU A 240 -8.93 8.40 9.09
CA LEU A 240 -9.94 9.43 9.32
C LEU A 240 -9.51 10.49 10.35
N ALA A 241 -8.86 10.10 11.45
CA ALA A 241 -8.40 11.04 12.46
C ALA A 241 -7.33 12.01 11.91
N HIS A 242 -6.47 11.51 11.02
CA HIS A 242 -5.47 12.33 10.34
C HIS A 242 -6.07 13.20 9.25
N ALA A 243 -7.03 12.69 8.48
CA ALA A 243 -7.75 13.48 7.49
C ALA A 243 -8.50 14.66 8.14
N LEU A 244 -9.17 14.42 9.27
CA LEU A 244 -9.84 15.46 10.04
C LEU A 244 -8.86 16.48 10.60
N ALA A 245 -7.76 16.02 11.23
CA ALA A 245 -6.75 16.91 11.78
C ALA A 245 -6.13 17.80 10.69
N ALA A 246 -5.87 17.26 9.50
CA ALA A 246 -5.38 18.05 8.38
C ALA A 246 -6.40 19.06 7.86
N ALA A 247 -7.68 18.69 7.75
CA ALA A 247 -8.73 19.61 7.34
C ALA A 247 -8.89 20.77 8.34
N LEU A 248 -8.83 20.48 9.64
CA LEU A 248 -8.81 21.49 10.70
C LEU A 248 -7.56 22.39 10.61
N ALA A 249 -6.39 21.82 10.34
CA ALA A 249 -5.15 22.58 10.17
C ALA A 249 -5.22 23.53 8.97
N VAL A 250 -5.80 23.09 7.85
CA VAL A 250 -6.06 23.95 6.68
C VAL A 250 -7.05 25.06 7.01
N ALA A 251 -8.01 24.82 7.91
CA ALA A 251 -8.93 25.83 8.44
C ALA A 251 -8.29 26.77 9.49
N GLY A 252 -7.00 26.62 9.80
CA GLY A 252 -6.28 27.50 10.73
C GLY A 252 -6.32 27.09 12.20
N VAL A 253 -6.75 25.86 12.50
CA VAL A 253 -6.79 25.28 13.86
C VAL A 253 -5.50 24.51 14.15
N ASP A 254 -4.97 24.58 15.37
CA ASP A 254 -3.88 23.70 15.83
C ASP A 254 -4.45 22.32 16.21
N ALA A 255 -4.69 21.50 15.19
CA ALA A 255 -5.28 20.18 15.36
C ALA A 255 -4.21 19.11 15.63
N ARG A 256 -4.37 18.37 16.73
CA ARG A 256 -3.40 17.37 17.18
C ARG A 256 -4.05 16.02 17.38
N THR A 257 -3.57 15.01 16.66
CA THR A 257 -4.04 13.63 16.83
C THR A 257 -3.38 12.99 18.04
N VAL A 258 -4.19 12.54 18.99
CA VAL A 258 -3.75 11.79 20.17
C VAL A 258 -3.91 10.31 19.86
N GLY A 259 -2.80 9.56 19.89
CA GLY A 259 -2.82 8.11 19.69
C GLY A 259 -2.18 7.35 20.84
N GLY A 260 -2.51 6.05 20.91
CA GLY A 260 -2.08 5.16 21.99
C GLY A 260 -3.22 4.86 22.97
N PRO A 261 -2.96 4.07 24.03
CA PRO A 261 -3.96 3.79 25.06
C PRO A 261 -4.25 5.05 25.88
N VAL A 262 -5.26 5.82 25.48
CA VAL A 262 -5.71 6.99 26.23
C VAL A 262 -6.63 6.53 27.36
N SER A 263 -6.14 6.62 28.60
CA SER A 263 -6.98 6.47 29.79
C SER A 263 -7.68 7.79 30.11
N SER A 264 -8.73 7.76 30.93
CA SER A 264 -9.40 8.98 31.40
C SER A 264 -8.42 9.95 32.08
N ARG A 265 -7.47 9.41 32.86
CA ARG A 265 -6.41 10.21 33.49
C ARG A 265 -5.54 10.92 32.45
N HIS A 266 -5.04 10.17 31.45
CA HIS A 266 -4.21 10.76 30.40
C HIS A 266 -4.99 11.81 29.59
N ALA A 267 -6.28 11.58 29.33
CA ALA A 267 -7.13 12.57 28.66
C ALA A 267 -7.24 13.88 29.48
N GLY A 268 -7.44 13.79 30.80
CA GLY A 268 -7.44 14.95 31.69
C GLY A 268 -6.11 15.71 31.70
N GLU A 269 -4.98 14.98 31.78
CA GLU A 269 -3.64 15.57 31.72
C GLU A 269 -3.42 16.35 30.40
N LEU A 270 -3.84 15.76 29.27
CA LEU A 270 -3.78 16.43 27.95
C LEU A 270 -4.64 17.69 27.90
N VAL A 271 -5.86 17.65 28.44
CA VAL A 271 -6.75 18.83 28.49
C VAL A 271 -6.11 19.96 29.30
N VAL A 272 -5.52 19.65 30.46
CA VAL A 272 -4.85 20.65 31.30
C VAL A 272 -3.63 21.25 30.61
N MET A 273 -2.79 20.40 30.00
CA MET A 273 -1.54 20.82 29.36
C MET A 273 -1.75 21.62 28.07
N THR A 274 -2.76 21.26 27.28
CA THR A 274 -2.97 21.84 25.94
C THR A 274 -4.08 22.88 25.88
N ARG A 275 -4.98 22.91 26.88
CA ARG A 275 -6.14 23.81 26.96
C ARG A 275 -6.93 23.87 25.65
N PRO A 276 -7.43 22.72 25.16
CA PRO A 276 -8.11 22.67 23.88
C PRO A 276 -9.42 23.45 23.92
N GLY A 277 -9.77 24.09 22.80
CA GLY A 277 -11.09 24.71 22.62
C GLY A 277 -12.18 23.66 22.37
N ALA A 278 -11.81 22.53 21.76
CA ALA A 278 -12.70 21.39 21.57
C ALA A 278 -11.93 20.07 21.52
N LEU A 279 -12.64 18.99 21.80
CA LEU A 279 -12.18 17.61 21.64
C LEU A 279 -13.01 16.92 20.57
N VAL A 280 -12.36 16.08 19.78
CA VAL A 280 -13.03 15.22 18.80
C VAL A 280 -12.70 13.78 19.07
N THR A 281 -13.69 12.90 19.13
CA THR A 281 -13.49 11.44 19.17
C THR A 281 -14.05 10.82 17.91
N VAL A 282 -13.18 10.14 17.14
CA VAL A 282 -13.57 9.37 15.96
C VAL A 282 -13.28 7.89 16.16
N THR A 283 -14.17 7.04 15.65
CA THR A 283 -14.00 5.59 15.69
C THR A 283 -14.68 4.93 14.51
N SER A 284 -14.12 3.80 14.08
CA SER A 284 -14.67 2.89 13.08
C SER A 284 -15.22 1.60 13.69
N ARG A 285 -15.21 1.48 15.03
CA ARG A 285 -15.68 0.27 15.73
C ARG A 285 -17.17 0.33 15.98
N ASP A 286 -17.86 -0.79 15.79
CA ASP A 286 -19.29 -0.94 16.11
C ASP A 286 -19.55 -0.93 17.63
N GLU A 287 -18.57 -1.38 18.41
CA GLU A 287 -18.62 -1.38 19.88
C GLU A 287 -17.45 -0.56 20.47
N PRO A 288 -17.49 0.78 20.36
CA PRO A 288 -16.45 1.62 20.94
C PRO A 288 -16.61 1.74 22.46
N ASP A 289 -15.48 1.87 23.14
CA ASP A 289 -15.42 2.35 24.53
C ASP A 289 -15.38 3.88 24.52
N LEU A 290 -16.50 4.50 24.91
CA LEU A 290 -16.66 5.94 25.03
C LEU A 290 -16.57 6.42 26.49
N GLY A 291 -16.01 5.61 27.39
CA GLY A 291 -15.82 5.95 28.81
C GLY A 291 -14.98 7.21 29.02
N VAL A 292 -14.00 7.46 28.15
CA VAL A 292 -13.20 8.70 28.16
C VAL A 292 -14.07 9.93 27.85
N VAL A 293 -14.98 9.84 26.88
CA VAL A 293 -15.90 10.93 26.52
C VAL A 293 -16.85 11.23 27.68
N ALA A 294 -17.46 10.19 28.26
CA ALA A 294 -18.35 10.34 29.41
C ALA A 294 -17.62 10.94 30.63
N TRP A 295 -16.38 10.51 30.87
CA TRP A 295 -15.56 11.05 31.95
C TRP A 295 -15.23 12.53 31.72
N LEU A 296 -14.76 12.90 30.53
CA LEU A 296 -14.44 14.29 30.18
C LEU A 296 -15.65 15.21 30.27
N ALA A 297 -16.84 14.75 29.87
CA ALA A 297 -18.07 15.55 29.97
C ALA A 297 -18.39 15.93 31.42
N ARG A 298 -18.17 15.01 32.37
CA ARG A 298 -18.38 15.27 33.80
C ARG A 298 -17.30 16.16 34.39
N GLU A 299 -16.02 15.90 34.09
CA GLU A 299 -14.90 16.62 34.72
C GLU A 299 -14.62 17.99 34.08
N HIS A 300 -15.04 18.20 32.83
CA HIS A 300 -14.87 19.44 32.07
C HIS A 300 -16.19 19.92 31.43
N PRO A 301 -17.17 20.38 32.22
CA PRO A 301 -18.56 20.63 31.78
C PRO A 301 -18.75 21.86 30.88
N GLY A 302 -17.67 22.48 30.41
CA GLY A 302 -17.64 23.57 29.43
C GLY A 302 -16.78 23.28 28.20
N LEU A 303 -16.17 22.09 28.11
CA LEU A 303 -15.35 21.71 26.98
C LEU A 303 -16.22 21.00 25.93
N ALA A 304 -16.34 21.60 24.75
CA ALA A 304 -17.10 21.01 23.65
C ALA A 304 -16.44 19.71 23.17
N GLN A 305 -17.24 18.66 23.05
CA GLN A 305 -16.82 17.34 22.60
C GLN A 305 -17.64 16.93 21.39
N PHE A 306 -16.98 16.66 20.27
CA PHE A 306 -17.62 16.15 19.08
C PHE A 306 -17.30 14.67 18.90
N VAL A 307 -18.32 13.86 18.67
CA VAL A 307 -18.17 12.41 18.57
C VAL A 307 -18.73 11.93 17.23
N MET A 308 -17.90 11.22 16.46
CA MET A 308 -18.33 10.54 15.25
C MET A 308 -18.10 9.05 15.41
N VAL A 309 -19.20 8.30 15.41
CA VAL A 309 -19.24 6.85 15.55
C VAL A 309 -20.03 6.23 14.40
N PRO A 310 -19.81 4.93 14.07
CA PRO A 310 -20.66 4.20 13.14
C PRO A 310 -22.13 4.18 13.60
N ASP A 311 -23.05 3.96 12.67
CA ASP A 311 -24.49 3.96 12.98
C ASP A 311 -24.89 2.89 14.01
N ALA A 312 -24.18 1.76 14.07
CA ALA A 312 -24.39 0.72 15.07
C ALA A 312 -24.04 1.16 16.51
N ALA A 313 -23.15 2.15 16.66
CA ALA A 313 -22.62 2.59 17.95
C ALA A 313 -23.33 3.83 18.53
N VAL A 314 -24.37 4.32 17.85
CA VAL A 314 -25.02 5.61 18.14
C VAL A 314 -25.59 5.68 19.55
N GLU A 315 -26.27 4.63 19.99
CA GLU A 315 -26.92 4.57 21.29
C GLU A 315 -25.90 4.59 22.44
N ARG A 316 -24.62 4.36 22.14
CA ARG A 316 -23.52 4.36 23.12
C ARG A 316 -22.94 5.76 23.35
N VAL A 317 -23.27 6.74 22.51
CA VAL A 317 -22.77 8.11 22.66
C VAL A 317 -23.33 8.70 23.96
N PRO A 318 -22.48 9.18 24.89
CA PRO A 318 -22.95 9.75 26.15
C PRO A 318 -23.87 10.95 25.93
N LEU A 319 -24.98 10.99 26.67
CA LEU A 319 -25.89 12.12 26.65
C LEU A 319 -25.39 13.19 27.62
N ASP A 320 -24.82 14.27 27.10
CA ASP A 320 -24.42 15.44 27.86
C ASP A 320 -24.55 16.70 26.97
N ARG A 321 -24.80 17.87 27.58
CA ARG A 321 -24.95 19.14 26.85
C ARG A 321 -23.69 19.56 26.08
N THR A 322 -22.52 19.07 26.49
CA THR A 322 -21.22 19.35 25.86
C THR A 322 -20.83 18.31 24.81
N VAL A 323 -21.60 17.23 24.68
CA VAL A 323 -21.31 16.12 23.76
C VAL A 323 -22.22 16.24 22.55
N HIS A 324 -21.61 16.46 21.39
CA HIS A 324 -22.29 16.63 20.12
C HIS A 324 -21.96 15.46 19.19
N ARG A 325 -22.99 14.74 18.77
CA ARG A 325 -22.83 13.68 17.77
C ARG A 325 -22.80 14.29 16.38
N SER A 326 -21.78 13.97 15.60
CA SER A 326 -21.76 14.24 14.17
C SER A 326 -21.97 12.95 13.35
N ARG A 327 -22.60 13.10 12.18
CA ARG A 327 -22.95 11.99 11.28
C ARG A 327 -22.11 11.94 10.01
N SER A 328 -21.30 12.96 9.77
CA SER A 328 -20.48 13.06 8.55
C SER A 328 -19.19 13.79 8.83
N PHE A 329 -18.18 13.49 8.03
CA PHE A 329 -16.88 14.17 8.07
C PHE A 329 -17.02 15.68 7.96
N ARG A 330 -17.81 16.16 6.99
CA ARG A 330 -17.99 17.60 6.74
C ARG A 330 -18.75 18.29 7.87
N GLY A 331 -19.82 17.66 8.38
CA GLY A 331 -20.57 18.18 9.52
C GLY A 331 -19.66 18.32 10.74
N LEU A 332 -18.89 17.28 11.05
CA LEU A 332 -17.94 17.27 12.16
C LEU A 332 -16.93 18.40 12.04
N LEU A 333 -16.32 18.57 10.86
CA LEU A 333 -15.37 19.64 10.58
C LEU A 333 -16.00 21.03 10.81
N HIS A 334 -17.19 21.27 10.25
CA HIS A 334 -17.89 22.56 10.37
C HIS A 334 -18.25 22.88 11.83
N GLU A 335 -18.81 21.92 12.57
CA GLU A 335 -19.18 22.07 13.97
C GLU A 335 -17.95 22.35 14.85
N CYS A 336 -16.85 21.63 14.63
CA CYS A 336 -15.60 21.83 15.36
C CYS A 336 -15.00 23.22 15.10
N VAL A 337 -14.95 23.65 13.84
CA VAL A 337 -14.41 24.97 13.48
C VAL A 337 -15.28 26.08 14.09
N ALA A 338 -16.61 25.95 14.01
CA ALA A 338 -17.53 26.92 14.58
C ALA A 338 -17.42 27.03 16.12
N ALA A 339 -17.07 25.94 16.80
CA ALA A 339 -16.90 25.95 18.25
C ALA A 339 -15.62 26.65 18.73
N VAL A 340 -14.57 26.68 17.91
CA VAL A 340 -13.22 27.13 18.34
C VAL A 340 -12.72 28.39 17.65
N VAL A 341 -13.26 28.72 16.48
CA VAL A 341 -12.99 29.98 15.80
C VAL A 341 -14.12 30.94 16.18
N PRO A 342 -13.86 32.02 16.94
CA PRO A 342 -14.88 33.01 17.23
C PRO A 342 -15.45 33.52 15.91
N SER A 343 -16.78 33.55 15.78
CA SER A 343 -17.44 34.27 14.70
C SER A 343 -16.87 35.69 14.71
N ALA A 344 -16.09 36.06 13.70
CA ALA A 344 -15.71 37.43 13.45
C ALA A 344 -16.98 38.18 13.05
N HIS A 345 -17.81 38.51 14.02
CA HIS A 345 -18.95 39.41 13.87
C HIS A 345 -18.63 40.54 14.82
N GLY A 346 -18.21 41.66 14.21
CA GLY A 346 -17.99 42.93 14.89
C GLY A 346 -19.28 43.63 15.27
#